data_AF-A0A8J7X8Y6-F1
#
_entry.id   AF-A0A8J7X8Y6-F1
#
_cell.length_a   1.000
_cell.length_b   1.000
_cell.length_c   1.000
_cell.angle_alpha   90.00
_cell.angle_beta   90.00
_cell.angle_gamma   90.00
#
_symmetry.space_group_name_H-M   'P 1'
#
loop_
_entity.id
_entity.type
_entity.pdbx_description
1 polymer ?
#
loop_
_entity_poly.entity_id
_entity_poly.type
_entity_poly.pdbx_seq_one_letter_code
_entity_poly.pdbx_strand_id
1 'polypeptide(L)'
;MTGEEIDTHNITVDEEENSVAIRVNPRLYKTHFIMNAAHDLTETAGYQHTDIVIDGDPDTTIVVKFIPREKKTRKELLNIAYQFNSLLIALTTTR
;
A
#
# COMPACT_ATOMS: atom_id res chain seq x y z
N MET A 1 14.77 5.81 -21.47
CA MET A 1 13.98 5.77 -20.23
C MET A 1 14.15 4.38 -19.67
N THR A 2 15.01 4.22 -18.68
CA THR A 2 15.31 2.92 -18.05
C THR A 2 14.07 2.50 -17.27
N GLY A 3 13.43 1.41 -17.72
CA GLY A 3 12.34 0.78 -16.99
C GLY A 3 12.91 0.18 -15.71
N GLU A 4 12.79 0.91 -14.62
CA GLU A 4 12.91 0.31 -13.29
C GLU A 4 11.72 -0.63 -13.13
N GLU A 5 11.97 -1.94 -13.27
CA GLU A 5 11.03 -2.96 -12.82
C GLU A 5 10.77 -2.68 -11.35
N ILE A 6 9.52 -2.31 -11.03
CA ILE A 6 9.09 -2.08 -9.65
C ILE A 6 9.40 -3.37 -8.87
N ASP A 7 10.25 -3.29 -7.85
CA ASP A 7 10.51 -4.41 -6.95
C ASP A 7 9.19 -4.77 -6.25
N THR A 8 8.62 -5.90 -6.64
CA THR A 8 7.30 -6.37 -6.21
C THR A 8 7.41 -7.50 -5.20
N HIS A 9 8.57 -7.76 -4.60
CA HIS A 9 8.74 -8.87 -3.67
C HIS A 9 7.77 -8.86 -2.47
N ASN A 10 7.31 -7.68 -2.06
CA ASN A 10 6.29 -7.51 -1.03
C ASN A 10 4.92 -7.06 -1.57
N ILE A 11 4.74 -6.92 -2.88
CA ILE A 11 3.51 -6.44 -3.52
C ILE A 11 2.87 -7.58 -4.32
N THR A 12 1.59 -7.84 -4.07
CA THR A 12 0.77 -8.78 -4.83
C THR A 12 -0.33 -8.00 -5.53
N VAL A 13 -0.39 -8.09 -6.86
CA VAL A 13 -1.46 -7.47 -7.65
C VAL A 13 -2.41 -8.56 -8.14
N ASP A 14 -3.70 -8.30 -7.99
CA ASP A 14 -4.78 -9.14 -8.47
C ASP A 14 -5.67 -8.32 -9.41
N GLU A 15 -5.55 -8.57 -10.71
CA GLU A 15 -6.30 -7.86 -11.76
C GLU A 15 -7.75 -8.35 -11.89
N GLU A 16 -8.02 -9.58 -11.42
CA GLU A 16 -9.37 -10.17 -11.44
C GLU A 16 -10.21 -9.54 -10.34
N GLU A 17 -9.68 -9.50 -9.12
CA GLU A 17 -10.31 -8.88 -7.95
C GLU A 17 -10.10 -7.36 -7.86
N ASN A 18 -9.43 -6.77 -8.87
CA ASN A 18 -9.11 -5.34 -8.93
C ASN A 18 -8.47 -4.83 -7.63
N SER A 19 -7.42 -5.50 -7.17
CA SER A 19 -6.83 -5.20 -5.87
C SER A 19 -5.31 -5.29 -5.86
N VAL A 20 -4.71 -4.62 -4.89
CA VAL A 20 -3.27 -4.69 -4.61
C VAL A 20 -3.04 -4.88 -3.12
N ALA A 21 -2.18 -5.83 -2.76
CA ALA A 21 -1.81 -6.12 -1.39
C ALA A 21 -0.31 -5.89 -1.19
N ILE A 22 0.04 -5.24 -0.08
CA ILE A 22 1.42 -4.97 0.33
C ILE A 22 1.68 -5.65 1.67
N ARG A 23 2.72 -6.47 1.74
CA ARG A 23 3.23 -7.03 2.98
C ARG A 23 4.18 -6.03 3.62
N VAL A 24 3.92 -5.71 4.88
CA VAL A 24 4.69 -4.77 5.69
C VAL A 24 5.21 -5.49 6.92
N ASN A 25 6.50 -5.33 7.20
CA ASN A 25 7.11 -5.85 8.41
C ASN A 25 6.92 -4.85 9.57
N PRO A 26 6.12 -5.17 10.60
CA PRO A 26 5.85 -4.27 11.71
C PRO A 26 7.09 -3.95 12.56
N ARG A 27 8.16 -4.75 12.44
CA ARG A 27 9.46 -4.48 13.08
C ARG A 27 10.22 -3.33 12.42
N LEU A 28 9.97 -3.08 11.14
CA LEU A 28 10.52 -1.95 10.40
C LEU A 28 9.62 -0.72 10.51
N TYR A 29 8.30 -0.93 10.47
CA TYR A 29 7.30 0.12 10.48
C TYR A 29 6.29 -0.12 11.61
N LYS A 30 6.25 0.75 12.61
CA LYS A 30 5.26 0.62 13.69
C LYS A 30 3.84 0.65 13.14
N THR A 31 2.94 -0.14 13.72
CA THR A 31 1.55 -0.29 13.27
C THR A 31 0.83 1.04 13.08
N HIS A 32 1.01 2.02 13.96
CA HIS A 32 0.38 3.34 13.79
C HIS A 32 0.84 4.09 12.53
N PHE A 33 2.09 3.92 12.09
CA PHE A 33 2.55 4.50 10.82
C PHE A 33 1.91 3.81 9.62
N ILE A 34 1.71 2.49 9.69
CA ILE A 34 1.02 1.72 8.65
C ILE A 34 -0.43 2.20 8.51
N MET A 35 -1.13 2.34 9.64
CA MET A 35 -2.51 2.83 9.68
C MET A 35 -2.62 4.27 9.16
N ASN A 36 -1.72 5.17 9.60
CA ASN A 36 -1.71 6.56 9.15
C ASN A 36 -1.40 6.68 7.66
N ALA A 37 -0.41 5.92 7.15
CA ALA A 37 -0.08 5.91 5.72
C ALA A 37 -1.28 5.45 4.87
N ALA A 38 -2.02 4.43 5.33
CA ALA A 38 -3.22 3.97 4.64
C ALA A 38 -4.34 5.03 4.65
N HIS A 39 -4.57 5.66 5.80
CA HIS A 39 -5.54 6.74 5.95
C HIS A 39 -5.21 7.95 5.05
N ASP A 40 -3.96 8.43 5.09
CA ASP A 40 -3.48 9.55 4.28
C ASP A 40 -3.62 9.26 2.78
N LEU A 41 -3.39 8.02 2.36
CA LEU A 41 -3.57 7.61 0.97
C LEU A 41 -5.04 7.74 0.54
N THR A 42 -5.99 7.31 1.36
CA THR A 42 -7.43 7.40 1.02
C THR A 42 -8.00 8.80 1.13
N GLU A 43 -7.58 9.59 2.10
CA GLU A 43 -8.14 10.93 2.33
C GLU A 43 -7.44 12.01 1.50
N THR A 44 -6.11 11.96 1.41
CA THR A 44 -5.30 13.05 0.87
C THR A 44 -4.80 12.77 -0.55
N ALA A 45 -4.48 11.52 -0.89
CA ALA A 45 -3.93 11.17 -2.21
C ALA A 45 -5.00 10.89 -3.29
N GLY A 46 -6.27 11.16 -3.01
CA GLY A 46 -7.35 11.06 -4.00
C GLY A 46 -7.93 9.64 -4.20
N TYR A 47 -7.64 8.70 -3.30
CA TYR A 47 -8.18 7.33 -3.34
C TYR A 47 -9.45 7.15 -2.47
N GLN A 48 -10.29 8.18 -2.39
CA GLN A 48 -11.50 8.24 -1.53
C GLN A 48 -12.55 7.15 -1.82
N HIS A 49 -12.41 6.43 -2.95
CA HIS A 49 -13.26 5.31 -3.35
C HIS A 49 -12.50 3.99 -3.38
N THR A 50 -11.50 3.84 -2.51
CA THR A 50 -10.71 2.61 -2.34
C THR A 50 -10.99 2.04 -0.96
N ASP A 51 -11.51 0.83 -0.91
CA ASP A 51 -11.69 0.12 0.35
C ASP A 51 -10.32 -0.42 0.80
N ILE A 52 -10.01 -0.27 2.09
CA ILE A 52 -8.75 -0.74 2.68
C ILE A 52 -9.05 -1.89 3.63
N VAL A 53 -8.30 -2.98 3.50
CA VAL A 53 -8.27 -4.09 4.45
C VAL A 53 -6.87 -4.17 5.03
N ILE A 54 -6.76 -4.05 6.35
CA ILE A 54 -5.50 -4.22 7.07
C ILE A 54 -5.68 -5.44 7.96
N ASP A 55 -4.91 -6.49 7.69
CA ASP A 55 -4.99 -7.77 8.39
C ASP A 55 -3.58 -8.31 8.66
N GLY A 56 -3.44 -9.22 9.62
CA GLY A 56 -2.18 -9.86 9.98
C GLY A 56 -1.80 -9.69 11.43
N ASP A 57 -0.62 -10.21 11.75
CA ASP A 57 -0.08 -10.26 13.10
C ASP A 57 0.93 -9.12 13.31
N PRO A 58 0.69 -8.20 14.27
CA PRO A 58 1.57 -7.08 14.54
C PRO A 58 2.98 -7.48 15.03
N ASP A 59 3.21 -8.73 15.41
CA ASP A 59 4.54 -9.22 15.81
C ASP A 59 5.36 -9.78 14.65
N THR A 60 4.71 -10.15 13.54
CA THR A 60 5.33 -10.87 12.42
C THR A 60 5.14 -10.18 11.08
N THR A 61 3.92 -9.96 10.61
CA THR A 61 3.62 -9.39 9.28
C THR A 61 2.23 -8.81 9.25
N ILE A 62 2.11 -7.60 8.70
CA ILE A 62 0.85 -6.94 8.40
C ILE A 62 0.68 -6.89 6.89
N VAL A 63 -0.51 -7.21 6.40
CA VAL A 63 -0.90 -7.10 5.00
C VAL A 63 -1.88 -5.94 4.86
N VAL A 64 -1.54 -4.98 4.01
CA VAL A 64 -2.40 -3.86 3.65
C VAL A 64 -2.91 -4.11 2.23
N LYS A 65 -4.20 -4.36 2.08
CA LYS A 65 -4.87 -4.57 0.79
C LYS A 65 -5.73 -3.37 0.45
N PHE A 66 -5.58 -2.88 -0.77
CA PHE A 66 -6.37 -1.81 -1.37
C PHE A 66 -7.25 -2.37 -2.47
N ILE A 67 -8.53 -2.03 -2.45
CA ILE A 67 -9.54 -2.49 -3.41
C ILE A 67 -10.25 -1.26 -3.97
N PRO A 68 -9.76 -0.69 -5.10
CA PRO A 68 -10.45 0.40 -5.77
C PRO A 68 -11.85 -0.02 -6.25
N ARG A 69 -12.84 0.85 -6.09
CA ARG A 69 -14.19 0.61 -6.62
C ARG A 69 -14.27 0.73 -8.14
N GLU A 70 -13.40 1.54 -8.72
CA GLU A 70 -13.23 1.65 -10.17
C GLU A 70 -12.19 0.65 -10.65
N LYS A 71 -12.44 0.04 -11.81
CA LYS A 71 -11.46 -0.87 -12.41
C LYS A 71 -10.18 -0.11 -12.76
N LYS A 72 -9.06 -0.57 -12.23
CA LYS A 72 -7.72 -0.02 -12.45
C LYS A 72 -6.90 -1.03 -13.26
N THR A 73 -6.02 -0.50 -14.09
CA THR A 73 -4.99 -1.29 -14.76
C THR A 73 -3.95 -1.76 -13.73
N ARG A 74 -3.21 -2.82 -14.05
CA ARG A 74 -2.07 -3.27 -13.23
C ARG A 74 -1.12 -2.14 -12.86
N LYS A 75 -0.82 -1.23 -13.80
CA LYS A 75 0.07 -0.08 -13.58
C LYS A 75 -0.50 0.88 -12.53
N GLU A 76 -1.80 1.14 -12.57
CA GLU A 76 -2.46 2.00 -11.59
C GLU A 76 -2.53 1.32 -10.21
N LEU A 77 -2.78 0.01 -10.15
CA LEU A 77 -2.71 -0.77 -8.90
C LEU A 77 -1.31 -0.74 -8.30
N LEU A 78 -0.26 -0.89 -9.12
CA LEU A 78 1.12 -0.75 -8.65
C LEU A 78 1.43 0.67 -8.17
N ASN A 79 0.84 1.69 -8.80
CA ASN A 79 1.01 3.07 -8.37
C ASN A 79 0.43 3.32 -6.96
N ILE A 80 -0.69 2.69 -6.62
CA ILE A 80 -1.25 2.73 -5.26
C ILE A 80 -0.23 2.16 -4.26
N ALA A 81 0.32 0.98 -4.55
CA ALA A 81 1.32 0.35 -3.68
C ALA A 81 2.59 1.20 -3.52
N TYR A 82 3.05 1.82 -4.62
CA TYR A 82 4.21 2.71 -4.61
C TYR A 82 3.97 3.97 -3.76
N GLN A 83 2.80 4.60 -3.90
CA GLN A 83 2.42 5.77 -3.11
C GLN A 83 2.26 5.42 -1.63
N PHE A 84 1.65 4.28 -1.31
CA PHE A 84 1.58 3.77 0.06
C PHE A 84 2.98 3.60 0.68
N ASN A 85 3.91 2.93 -0.02
CA ASN A 85 5.29 2.77 0.47
C ASN A 85 6.00 4.12 0.65
N SER A 86 5.76 5.07 -0.24
CA SER A 86 6.34 6.42 -0.16
C SER A 86 5.84 7.17 1.08
N LEU A 87 4.53 7.11 1.37
CA LEU A 87 3.93 7.69 2.58
C LEU A 87 4.47 7.01 3.84
N LEU A 88 4.58 5.68 3.81
CA LEU A 88 5.11 4.90 4.92
C LEU A 88 6.53 5.34 5.29
N ILE A 89 7.40 5.50 4.29
CA ILE A 89 8.77 6.01 4.48
C ILE A 89 8.73 7.44 5.03
N ALA A 90 7.96 8.34 4.41
CA ALA A 90 7.88 9.75 4.83
C ALA A 90 7.46 9.93 6.30
N LEU A 91 6.47 9.15 6.75
CA LEU A 91 6.01 9.17 8.13
C LEU A 91 7.07 8.64 9.12
N THR A 92 7.95 7.74 8.68
CA THR A 92 9.06 7.27 9.52
C THR A 92 10.25 8.22 9.58
N THR A 93 10.49 9.00 8.53
CA THR A 93 11.65 9.91 8.43
C THR A 93 11.42 11.29 9.02
N THR A 94 10.18 11.71 9.24
CA THR A 94 9.84 13.06 9.75
C THR A 94 10.05 13.16 11.27
N ARG A 95 11.19 12.68 11.77
CA ARG A 95 11.61 12.75 13.19
C ARG A 95 12.78 13.69 13.38
#